data_AF-A0A1I3NMY3-F1
#
_entry.id   AF-A0A1I3NMY3-F1
#
_cell.length_a   1.000
_cell.length_b   1.000
_cell.length_c   1.000
_cell.angle_alpha   90.00
_cell.angle_beta   90.00
_cell.angle_gamma   90.00
#
_symmetry.space_group_name_H-M   'P 1'
#
loop_
_entity.id
_entity.type
_entity.pdbx_description
1 polymer ?
#
loop_
_entity_poly.entity_id
_entity_poly.type
_entity_poly.pdbx_seq_one_letter_code
_entity_poly.pdbx_strand_id
1 'polypeptide(L)' 'MKHKGYLCESCGKLTAKYEARTFLEGKNLLLCAKCLTEIKSLLETQISKDYYNHSYQAKNSY' A
#
# COMPACT_ATOMS: atom_id res chain seq x y z
N MET A 1 21.92 3.34 -23.36
CA MET A 1 20.48 3.00 -23.44
C MET A 1 19.72 3.85 -22.42
N LYS A 2 18.81 4.74 -22.84
CA LYS A 2 17.97 5.50 -21.89
C LYS A 2 16.83 4.59 -21.45
N HIS A 3 16.95 3.97 -20.28
CA HIS A 3 15.83 3.24 -19.68
C HIS A 3 14.71 4.26 -19.42
N LYS A 4 13.68 4.27 -20.28
CA LYS A 4 12.43 5.00 -20.03
C LYS A 4 11.67 4.25 -18.94
N GLY A 5 12.13 4.41 -17.70
CA GLY A 5 11.39 3.90 -16.56
C GLY A 5 10.07 4.66 -16.42
N TYR A 6 9.01 3.95 -16.03
CA TYR A 6 7.73 4.56 -15.71
C TYR A 6 7.88 5.43 -14.46
N LEU A 7 7.20 6.56 -14.37
CA LEU A 7 7.18 7.39 -13.16
C LEU A 7 6.19 6.80 -12.14
N CYS A 8 6.45 7.04 -10.86
CA CYS A 8 5.56 6.66 -9.77
C CYS A 8 4.21 7.36 -9.92
N GLU A 9 3.12 6.60 -9.90
CA GLU A 9 1.76 7.14 -10.02
C GLU A 9 1.31 7.92 -8.76
N SER A 10 1.99 7.74 -7.64
CA SER A 10 1.70 8.48 -6.39
C SER A 10 2.44 9.82 -6.33
N CYS A 11 3.75 9.84 -6.61
CA CYS A 11 4.56 11.04 -6.40
C CYS A 11 5.04 11.74 -7.68
N GLY A 12 4.99 11.08 -8.84
CA GLY A 12 5.41 11.61 -10.15
C GLY A 12 6.90 11.96 -10.28
N LYS A 13 7.68 11.87 -9.19
CA LYS A 13 9.06 12.37 -9.12
C LYS A 13 10.12 11.30 -9.35
N LEU A 14 9.84 10.08 -8.88
CA LEU A 14 10.79 8.98 -8.91
C LEU A 14 10.34 7.92 -9.90
N THR A 15 11.31 7.25 -10.51
CA THR A 15 11.05 6.08 -11.34
C THR A 15 10.38 4.99 -10.50
N ALA A 16 9.24 4.51 -10.98
CA ALA A 16 8.57 3.37 -10.44
C ALA A 16 9.38 2.10 -10.75
N LYS A 17 9.50 1.22 -9.76
CA LYS A 17 10.09 -0.10 -9.99
C LYS A 17 8.98 -1.06 -10.38
N TYR A 18 9.19 -1.88 -11.41
CA TYR A 18 8.18 -2.81 -11.90
C TYR A 18 7.70 -3.81 -10.81
N GLU A 19 8.58 -4.11 -9.86
CA GLU A 19 8.35 -4.97 -8.70
C GLU A 19 7.51 -4.29 -7.60
N ALA A 20 7.29 -2.98 -7.68
CA ALA A 20 6.53 -2.19 -6.73
C ALA A 20 5.07 -2.00 -7.17
N ARG A 21 4.41 -3.13 -7.44
CA ARG A 21 2.96 -3.18 -7.69
C ARG A 21 2.25 -3.35 -6.36
N THR A 22 1.24 -2.51 -6.11
CA THR A 22 0.31 -2.72 -5.01
C THR A 22 -1.12 -2.61 -5.53
N PHE A 23 -2.04 -3.30 -4.87
CA PHE A 23 -3.45 -3.23 -5.18
C PHE A 23 -4.13 -2.38 -4.12
N LEU A 24 -4.70 -1.25 -4.54
CA LEU A 24 -5.39 -0.32 -3.65
C LEU A 24 -6.72 0.08 -4.30
N GLU A 25 -7.81 -0.05 -3.55
CA GLU A 25 -9.17 0.35 -3.99
C GLU A 25 -9.58 -0.20 -5.37
N GLY A 26 -9.22 -1.46 -5.68
CA GLY A 26 -9.59 -2.06 -6.96
C GLY A 26 -8.63 -1.79 -8.11
N LYS A 27 -7.55 -1.02 -7.89
CA LYS A 27 -6.60 -0.61 -8.95
C LYS A 27 -5.19 -1.10 -8.65
N ASN A 28 -4.49 -1.50 -9.71
CA ASN A 28 -3.06 -1.77 -9.66
C ASN A 28 -2.29 -0.47 -9.79
N LEU A 29 -1.49 -0.12 -8.79
CA LEU A 29 -0.65 1.08 -8.78
C LEU A 29 0.81 0.71 -8.98
N LEU A 30 1.49 1.47 -9.84
CA LEU A 30 2.92 1.38 -10.10
C LEU A 30 3.66 2.47 -9.31
N LEU A 31 4.41 2.05 -8.30
CA LEU A 31 4.98 2.97 -7.32
C LEU A 31 6.52 2.96 -7.33
N CYS A 32 7.11 4.03 -6.79
CA CYS A 32 8.52 3.98 -6.39
C CYS A 32 8.65 3.26 -5.05
N ALA A 33 9.87 2.83 -4.71
CA ALA A 33 10.15 2.08 -3.48
C ALA A 33 9.68 2.83 -2.22
N LYS A 34 9.87 4.16 -2.17
CA LYS A 34 9.47 4.99 -1.03
C LYS A 34 7.95 4.98 -0.81
N CYS A 35 7.18 5.30 -1.85
CA CYS A 35 5.72 5.32 -1.77
C CYS A 35 5.15 3.92 -1.49
N LEU A 36 5.78 2.87 -2.02
CA LEU A 36 5.40 1.49 -1.70
C LEU A 36 5.56 1.18 -0.21
N THR A 37 6.69 1.54 0.40
CA THR A 37 6.94 1.32 1.83
C THR A 37 5.94 2.09 2.70
N GLU A 38 5.65 3.35 2.37
CA GLU A 38 4.67 4.17 3.08
C GLU A 38 3.28 3.56 3.01
N ILE A 39 2.82 3.15 1.82
CA ILE A 39 1.50 2.53 1.65
C ILE A 39 1.42 1.18 2.36
N LYS A 40 2.46 0.35 2.29
CA LYS A 40 2.50 -0.92 3.05
C LYS A 40 2.39 -0.69 4.55
N SER A 41 3.12 0.28 5.09
CA SER A 41 3.06 0.61 6.51
C SER A 41 1.67 1.11 6.93
N LEU A 42 1.01 1.92 6.08
CA LEU A 42 -0.38 2.34 6.30
C LEU A 42 -1.35 1.15 6.29
N LEU A 43 -1.21 0.24 5.33
CA LEU A 43 -2.05 -0.95 5.23
C LEU A 43 -1.87 -1.89 6.42
N GLU A 44 -0.64 -2.12 6.88
CA GLU A 44 -0.36 -2.91 8.09
C GLU A 44 -0.96 -2.27 9.35
N THR A 45 -0.93 -0.94 9.43
CA THR A 45 -1.57 -0.19 10.51
C THR A 45 -3.09 -0.30 10.46
N GLN A 46 -3.69 -0.35 9.27
CA GLN A 46 -5.13 -0.56 9.09
C GLN A 46 -5.54 -1.98 9.49
N ILE A 47 -4.81 -3.00 9.02
CA ILE A 47 -5.07 -4.42 9.34
C ILE A 47 -4.99 -4.66 10.85
N SER A 48 -4.02 -4.08 11.55
CA SER A 48 -3.91 -4.23 13.01
C SER A 48 -5.09 -3.60 13.76
N LYS A 49 -5.63 -2.47 13.30
CA LYS A 49 -6.83 -1.85 13.87
C LYS A 49 -8.10 -2.65 13.58
N ASP A 50 -8.23 -3.16 12.37
CA ASP A 50 -9.39 -3.95 11.97
C ASP A 50 -9.43 -5.30 12.72
N TYR A 51 -8.27 -5.95 12.87
CA TYR A 51 -8.13 -7.16 13.70
C TYR A 51 -8.47 -6.91 15.18
N TYR A 52 -8.00 -5.78 15.74
CA TYR A 52 -8.29 -5.41 17.13
C TYR A 52 -9.78 -5.12 17.36
N ASN A 53 -10.43 -4.39 16.44
CA ASN A 53 -11.85 -4.06 16.54
C ASN A 53 -12.76 -5.29 16.41
N HIS A 54 -12.43 -6.22 15.50
CA HIS A 54 -13.15 -7.49 15.38
C HIS A 54 -13.02 -8.37 16.63
N SER A 55 -11.84 -8.38 17.25
CA SER A 55 -11.58 -9.16 18.47
C SER A 55 -12.34 -8.64 19.70
N TYR A 56 -12.64 -7.33 19.74
CA TYR A 56 -13.40 -6.71 20.83
C TYR A 56 -14.92 -6.89 20.68
N GLN A 57 -15.47 -6.82 19.46
CA GLN A 57 -16.92 -7.05 19.24
C GLN A 57 -17.35 -8.48 19.55
N ALA A 58 -16.46 -9.48 19.39
CA ALA A 58 -16.76 -10.87 19.73
C ALA A 58 -16.88 -11.14 21.24
N LYS A 59 -16.40 -10.24 22.11
CA LYS A 59 -16.34 -10.45 23.57
C LYS A 59 -17.46 -9.77 24.37
N ASN A 60 -18.28 -8.92 23.77
CA ASN A 60 -19.32 -8.15 24.45
C ASN A 60 -20.77 -8.54 24.04
N SER A 61 -20.97 -9.72 23.44
CA SER A 61 -22.30 -10.25 23.08
C SER A 61 -22.77 -11.39 23.99
N TYR A 62 -22.50 -11.31 25.30
CA TYR A 62 -23.04 -12.22 26.32
C TYR A 62 -23.62 -11.44 27.50
#